data_AF-A0A444Z774-F1
#
_entry.id   AF-A0A444Z774-F1
#
_cell.length_a   1.000
_cell.length_b   1.000
_cell.length_c   1.000
_cell.angle_alpha   90.00
_cell.angle_beta   90.00
_cell.angle_gamma   90.00
#
_symmetry.space_group_name_H-M   'P 1'
#
loop_
_entity.id
_entity.type
_entity.pdbx_description
1 polymer ?
#
loop_
_entity_poly.entity_id
_entity_poly.type
_entity_poly.pdbx_seq_one_letter_code
_entity_poly.pdbx_strand_id
1 'polypeptide(L)'
;MVTDAHKDWSEYLPLALWAYRTTRHGTIGVTPFSLVYGVEAVLPAEIEVPTARILLDEARDREAGLQELEEKREVVGSKMEEYHRRLALAYDKHVRPRVFLEGDLVLKSVDAVMRKMSLPKWTPKWEGPYIVSEVHPNGHCILLDPDHGTTTGPINFKYVKKYYA
;
A
#
# COMPACT_ATOMS: atom_id res chain seq x y z
N MET A 1 -5.46 -2.68 27.01
CA MET A 1 -6.27 -2.58 25.78
C MET A 1 -6.56 -1.11 25.60
N VAL A 2 -6.49 -0.60 24.36
CA VAL A 2 -6.85 0.79 24.05
C VAL A 2 -8.26 1.04 24.55
N THR A 3 -8.46 2.13 25.30
CA THR A 3 -9.80 2.50 25.80
C THR A 3 -10.76 2.77 24.63
N ASP A 4 -12.07 2.62 24.87
CA ASP A 4 -13.11 2.93 23.86
C ASP A 4 -13.05 4.39 23.36
N ALA A 5 -12.36 5.27 24.09
CA ALA A 5 -12.15 6.65 23.69
C ALA A 5 -11.03 6.84 22.64
N HIS A 6 -10.23 5.81 22.34
CA HIS A 6 -9.12 5.82 21.36
C HIS A 6 -8.09 6.94 21.54
N LYS A 7 -7.97 7.53 22.74
CA LYS A 7 -7.06 8.66 23.02
C LYS A 7 -5.67 8.22 23.48
N ASP A 8 -5.54 6.97 23.88
CA ASP A 8 -4.37 6.34 24.50
C ASP A 8 -3.57 5.46 23.54
N TRP A 9 -3.88 5.46 22.24
CA TRP A 9 -3.24 4.58 21.26
C TRP A 9 -1.70 4.73 21.21
N SER A 10 -1.18 5.94 21.45
CA SER A 10 0.25 6.22 21.45
C SER A 10 0.98 5.52 22.59
N GLU A 11 0.33 5.32 23.73
CA GLU A 11 0.90 4.62 24.90
C GLU A 11 1.07 3.12 24.62
N TYR A 12 0.21 2.54 23.77
CA TYR A 12 0.28 1.13 23.38
C TYR A 12 1.16 0.87 22.15
N LEU A 13 1.65 1.91 21.47
CA LEU A 13 2.46 1.77 20.27
C LEU A 13 3.73 0.91 20.50
N PRO A 14 4.49 1.05 21.60
CA PRO A 14 5.64 0.20 21.87
C PRO A 14 5.28 -1.29 21.99
N LEU A 15 4.16 -1.58 22.66
CA LEU A 15 3.65 -2.95 22.83
C LEU A 15 3.20 -3.55 21.49
N ALA A 16 2.46 -2.78 20.69
CA ALA A 16 2.03 -3.19 19.35
C ALA A 16 3.24 -3.47 18.43
N LEU A 17 4.26 -2.62 18.48
CA LEU A 17 5.50 -2.79 17.72
C LEU A 17 6.27 -4.03 18.17
N TRP A 18 6.35 -4.28 19.49
CA TRP A 18 6.95 -5.49 20.04
C TRP A 18 6.24 -6.75 19.54
N ALA A 19 4.91 -6.79 19.66
CA ALA A 19 4.11 -7.91 19.18
C ALA A 19 4.30 -8.13 17.68
N TYR A 20 4.29 -7.06 16.87
CA TYR A 20 4.52 -7.16 15.42
C TYR A 20 5.90 -7.73 15.08
N ARG A 21 6.96 -7.31 15.79
CA ARG A 21 8.34 -7.77 15.54
C ARG A 21 8.58 -9.22 15.96
N THR A 22 7.89 -9.69 17.01
CA THR A 22 8.12 -11.01 17.62
C THR A 22 7.11 -12.08 17.22
N THR A 23 6.02 -11.71 16.56
CA THR A 23 5.02 -12.65 16.03
C THR A 23 5.38 -13.08 14.62
N ARG A 24 5.17 -14.35 14.28
CA ARG A 24 5.35 -14.84 12.91
C ARG A 24 4.35 -14.14 11.99
N HIS A 25 4.87 -13.49 10.95
CA HIS A 25 4.03 -12.77 10.01
C HIS A 25 3.43 -13.75 8.99
N GLY A 26 2.10 -13.72 8.80
CA GLY A 26 1.39 -14.75 8.04
C GLY A 26 1.82 -14.93 6.58
N THR A 27 2.30 -13.87 5.92
CA THR A 27 2.73 -13.93 4.51
C THR A 27 4.12 -14.55 4.33
N ILE A 28 5.04 -14.31 5.26
CA ILE A 28 6.46 -14.69 5.15
C ILE A 28 6.81 -15.90 6.03
N GLY A 29 5.98 -16.20 7.04
CA GLY A 29 6.11 -17.36 7.93
C GLY A 29 7.19 -17.23 9.02
N VAL A 30 7.89 -16.10 9.08
CA VAL A 30 8.97 -15.80 10.04
C VAL A 30 8.66 -14.51 10.79
N THR A 31 9.35 -14.26 11.90
CA THR A 31 9.22 -13.00 12.63
C THR A 31 10.05 -11.90 11.97
N PRO A 32 9.57 -10.64 11.91
CA PRO A 32 10.37 -9.53 11.41
C PRO A 32 11.70 -9.35 12.16
N PHE A 33 11.73 -9.61 13.48
CA PHE A 33 12.94 -9.52 14.28
C PHE A 33 14.02 -10.49 13.78
N SER A 34 13.65 -11.73 13.47
CA SER A 34 14.60 -12.74 12.99
C SER A 34 15.21 -12.45 11.62
N LEU A 35 14.56 -11.65 10.79
CA LEU A 35 15.10 -11.21 9.50
C LEU A 35 16.12 -10.08 9.63
N VAL A 36 15.99 -9.26 10.67
CA VAL A 36 16.95 -8.19 10.94
C VAL A 36 18.18 -8.75 11.63
N TYR A 37 17.99 -9.56 12.66
CA TYR A 37 19.06 -9.98 13.56
C TYR A 37 19.57 -11.41 13.34
N GLY A 38 18.88 -12.24 12.56
CA GLY A 38 19.26 -13.64 12.32
C GLY A 38 18.87 -14.62 13.44
N VAL A 39 18.23 -14.12 14.50
CA VAL A 39 17.75 -14.89 15.65
C VAL A 39 16.39 -14.40 16.08
N GLU A 40 15.59 -15.26 16.71
CA GLU A 40 14.32 -14.87 17.30
C GLU A 40 14.52 -13.98 18.53
N ALA A 41 13.60 -13.05 18.79
CA ALA A 41 13.69 -12.19 19.96
C ALA A 41 13.65 -13.03 21.26
N VAL A 42 14.47 -12.65 22.23
CA VAL A 42 14.41 -13.20 23.59
C VAL A 42 13.22 -12.57 24.29
N LEU A 43 12.32 -13.40 24.79
CA LEU A 43 11.14 -12.97 25.53
C LEU A 43 11.53 -12.67 26.98
N PRO A 44 10.83 -11.74 27.66
CA PRO A 44 11.11 -11.44 29.06
C PRO A 44 11.15 -12.69 29.98
N ALA A 45 10.25 -13.65 29.74
CA ALA A 45 10.20 -14.90 30.51
C ALA A 45 11.48 -15.76 30.39
N GLU A 46 12.20 -15.66 29.26
CA GLU A 46 13.42 -16.44 29.04
C GLU A 46 14.67 -15.76 29.60
N ILE A 47 14.56 -14.47 29.92
CA ILE A 47 15.58 -13.76 30.68
C ILE A 47 15.53 -14.24 32.14
N GLU A 48 14.32 -14.44 32.68
CA GLU A 48 14.12 -14.97 34.04
C GLU A 48 14.49 -16.45 34.14
N VAL A 49 14.16 -17.24 33.11
CA VAL A 49 14.47 -18.67 33.04
C VAL A 49 15.20 -18.96 31.73
N PRO A 50 16.54 -19.07 31.75
CA PRO A 50 17.34 -19.31 30.56
C PRO A 50 16.88 -20.56 29.82
N THR A 51 16.47 -20.39 28.57
CA THR A 51 16.12 -21.48 27.67
C THR A 51 17.35 -22.02 26.96
N ALA A 52 17.28 -23.27 26.48
CA ALA A 52 18.38 -23.91 25.75
C ALA A 52 18.88 -23.11 24.53
N ARG A 53 18.00 -22.31 23.90
CA ARG A 53 18.39 -21.45 22.76
C ARG A 53 19.36 -20.34 23.14
N ILE A 54 19.25 -19.78 24.35
CA ILE A 54 20.16 -18.74 24.83
C ILE A 54 21.56 -19.34 25.02
N LEU A 55 21.62 -20.53 25.64
CA LEU A 55 22.88 -21.26 25.85
C LEU A 55 23.55 -21.67 24.53
N LEU A 56 22.77 -22.02 23.52
CA LEU A 56 23.28 -22.44 22.22
C LEU A 56 23.77 -21.25 21.36
N ASP A 57 23.16 -20.07 21.52
CA ASP A 57 23.54 -18.87 20.77
C ASP A 57 24.95 -18.36 21.16
N GLU A 58 25.34 -18.52 22.43
CA GLU A 58 26.69 -18.17 22.91
C GLU A 58 27.81 -18.97 22.23
N ALA A 59 27.50 -20.20 21.78
CA ALA A 59 28.44 -21.08 21.09
C ALA A 59 28.33 -21.00 19.56
N ARG A 60 27.50 -20.10 19.01
CA ARG A 60 27.21 -20.04 17.58
C ARG A 60 28.34 -19.39 16.80
N ASP A 61 28.72 -20.02 15.70
CA ASP A 61 29.61 -19.41 14.72
C ASP A 61 28.91 -18.22 14.05
N ARG A 62 29.54 -17.04 14.19
CA ARG A 62 28.98 -15.79 13.70
C ARG A 62 28.93 -15.73 12.17
N GLU A 63 29.92 -16.29 11.48
CA GLU A 63 29.97 -16.26 10.01
C GLU A 63 28.89 -17.17 9.42
N ALA A 64 28.77 -18.39 9.94
CA ALA A 64 27.70 -19.31 9.55
C ALA A 64 26.31 -18.72 9.81
N GLY A 65 26.11 -18.02 10.94
CA GLY A 65 24.85 -17.36 11.25
C GLY A 65 24.48 -16.21 10.31
N LEU A 66 25.46 -15.52 9.72
CA LEU A 66 25.21 -14.48 8.71
C LEU A 66 24.83 -15.09 7.36
N GLN A 67 25.44 -16.20 6.96
CA GLN A 67 25.08 -16.92 5.75
C GLN A 67 23.63 -17.44 5.82
N GLU A 68 23.26 -18.09 6.94
CA GLU A 68 21.90 -18.56 7.17
C GLU A 68 20.87 -17.40 7.15
N LEU A 69 21.24 -16.23 7.69
CA LEU A 69 20.39 -15.04 7.65
C LEU A 69 20.16 -14.55 6.22
N GLU A 70 21.19 -14.56 5.38
CA GLU A 70 21.08 -14.13 3.99
C GLU A 70 20.22 -15.10 3.17
N GLU A 71 20.43 -16.41 3.31
CA GLU A 71 19.59 -17.44 2.69
C GLU A 71 18.12 -17.27 3.11
N LYS A 72 17.88 -17.00 4.40
CA LYS A 72 16.53 -16.76 4.92
C LYS A 72 15.90 -15.51 4.31
N ARG A 73 16.67 -14.44 4.07
CA ARG A 73 16.19 -13.20 3.43
C ARG A 73 15.84 -13.43 1.97
N GLU A 74 16.64 -14.20 1.24
CA GLU A 74 16.37 -14.56 -0.14
C GLU A 74 15.04 -15.32 -0.28
N VAL A 75 14.85 -16.37 0.53
CA VAL A 75 13.61 -17.16 0.55
C VAL A 75 12.40 -16.28 0.88
N VAL A 76 12.53 -15.37 1.84
CA VAL A 76 11.45 -14.43 2.19
C VAL A 76 11.20 -13.43 1.07
N GLY A 77 12.24 -12.94 0.40
CA GLY A 77 12.14 -12.06 -0.76
C GLY A 77 11.27 -12.68 -1.85
N SER A 78 11.59 -13.90 -2.26
CA SER A 78 10.81 -14.62 -3.28
C SER A 78 9.34 -14.82 -2.87
N LYS A 79 9.07 -15.21 -1.62
CA LYS A 79 7.69 -15.35 -1.10
C LYS A 79 6.92 -14.03 -1.13
N MET A 80 7.59 -12.93 -0.80
CA MET A 80 6.97 -11.61 -0.77
C MET A 80 6.62 -11.12 -2.18
N GLU A 81 7.50 -11.36 -3.15
CA GLU A 81 7.23 -11.09 -4.57
C GLU A 81 6.02 -11.87 -5.08
N GLU A 82 5.94 -13.17 -4.78
CA GLU A 82 4.79 -14.01 -5.14
C GLU A 82 3.49 -13.54 -4.47
N TYR A 83 3.56 -13.12 -3.21
CA TYR A 83 2.43 -12.55 -2.50
C TYR A 83 1.93 -11.25 -3.16
N HIS A 84 2.84 -10.32 -3.44
CA HIS A 84 2.50 -9.07 -4.12
C HIS A 84 1.96 -9.30 -5.53
N ARG A 85 2.52 -10.25 -6.29
CA ARG A 85 2.02 -10.64 -7.60
C ARG A 85 0.59 -11.17 -7.52
N ARG A 86 0.28 -12.04 -6.55
CA ARG A 86 -1.07 -12.55 -6.34
C ARG A 86 -2.06 -11.44 -5.97
N LEU A 87 -1.66 -10.52 -5.09
CA LEU A 87 -2.48 -9.36 -4.74
C LEU A 87 -2.77 -8.47 -5.95
N ALA A 88 -1.76 -8.18 -6.77
CA ALA A 88 -1.91 -7.38 -7.99
C ALA A 88 -2.90 -8.04 -8.96
N LEU A 89 -2.72 -9.33 -9.24
CA LEU A 89 -3.63 -10.08 -10.12
C LEU A 89 -5.07 -10.13 -9.59
N ALA A 90 -5.25 -10.31 -8.28
CA ALA A 90 -6.56 -10.34 -7.65
C ALA A 90 -7.27 -8.97 -7.73
N TYR A 91 -6.52 -7.89 -7.57
CA TYR A 91 -7.01 -6.53 -7.75
C TYR A 91 -7.38 -6.29 -9.22
N ASP A 92 -6.45 -6.55 -10.14
CA ASP A 92 -6.60 -6.30 -11.58
C ASP A 92 -7.76 -7.08 -12.20
N LYS A 93 -8.08 -8.27 -11.68
CA LYS A 93 -9.26 -9.05 -12.08
C LYS A 93 -10.58 -8.25 -12.04
N HIS A 94 -10.69 -7.29 -11.12
CA HIS A 94 -11.89 -6.48 -10.93
C HIS A 94 -11.75 -5.07 -11.49
N VAL A 95 -10.57 -4.70 -12.00
CA VAL A 95 -10.32 -3.40 -12.62
C VAL A 95 -10.82 -3.45 -14.05
N ARG A 96 -11.69 -2.49 -14.40
CA ARG A 96 -12.07 -2.26 -15.80
C ARG A 96 -11.13 -1.22 -16.39
N PRO A 97 -10.32 -1.55 -17.41
CA PRO A 97 -9.47 -0.58 -18.07
C PRO A 97 -10.31 0.58 -18.62
N ARG A 98 -9.89 1.80 -18.35
CA ARG A 98 -10.46 3.00 -18.97
C ARG A 98 -9.46 3.49 -20.01
N VAL A 99 -9.91 3.57 -21.25
CA VAL A 99 -9.09 4.05 -22.36
C VAL A 99 -9.75 5.30 -22.93
N PHE A 100 -8.95 6.35 -23.03
CA PHE A 100 -9.30 7.62 -23.65
C PHE A 100 -8.29 7.89 -24.75
N LEU A 101 -8.77 8.46 -25.85
CA LEU A 101 -7.94 8.91 -26.96
C LEU A 101 -7.98 10.44 -27.01
N GLU A 102 -6.94 11.03 -27.58
CA GLU A 102 -6.95 12.46 -27.90
C GLU A 102 -8.12 12.76 -28.84
N GLY A 103 -8.83 13.84 -28.57
CA GLY A 103 -10.07 14.21 -29.24
C GLY A 103 -11.35 13.60 -28.66
N ASP A 104 -11.28 12.61 -27.75
CA ASP A 104 -12.48 12.07 -27.09
C ASP A 104 -13.21 13.19 -26.31
N LEU A 105 -14.54 13.24 -26.43
CA LEU A 105 -15.37 14.10 -25.60
C LEU A 105 -15.63 13.43 -24.24
N VAL A 106 -15.36 14.14 -23.15
CA VAL A 106 -15.41 13.58 -21.80
C VAL A 106 -16.01 14.54 -20.78
N LEU A 107 -16.54 13.98 -19.69
CA LEU A 107 -16.91 14.73 -18.50
C LEU A 107 -15.85 14.53 -17.43
N LYS A 108 -15.48 15.64 -16.79
CA LYS A 108 -14.56 15.69 -15.65
C LYS A 108 -15.37 15.67 -14.36
N SER A 109 -14.87 14.98 -13.33
CA SER A 109 -15.50 15.05 -12.01
C SER A 109 -15.18 16.39 -11.34
N VAL A 110 -16.16 16.99 -10.65
CA VAL A 110 -15.93 18.26 -9.94
C VAL A 110 -14.90 18.10 -8.80
N ASP A 111 -14.14 19.16 -8.53
CA ASP A 111 -13.04 19.15 -7.55
C ASP A 111 -13.44 18.65 -6.16
N ALA A 112 -14.64 18.99 -5.69
CA ALA A 112 -15.15 18.54 -4.40
C ALA A 112 -15.23 17.00 -4.32
N VAL A 113 -15.65 16.33 -5.41
CA VAL A 113 -15.70 14.86 -5.48
C VAL A 113 -14.28 14.29 -5.48
N MET A 114 -13.36 14.89 -6.23
CA MET A 114 -11.96 14.44 -6.27
C MET A 114 -11.28 14.52 -4.90
N ARG A 115 -11.63 15.54 -4.10
CA ARG A 115 -11.12 15.76 -2.73
C ARG A 115 -11.95 15.05 -1.65
N LYS A 116 -12.94 14.24 -2.01
CA LYS A 116 -13.87 13.55 -1.09
C LYS A 116 -14.59 14.50 -0.13
N MET A 117 -14.88 15.72 -0.58
CA MET A 117 -15.67 16.71 0.17
C MET A 117 -17.16 16.46 -0.04
N SER A 118 -17.97 16.85 0.95
CA SER A 118 -19.42 16.84 0.82
C SER A 118 -19.88 17.88 -0.19
N LEU A 119 -20.79 17.47 -1.07
CA LEU A 119 -21.47 18.38 -2.00
C LEU A 119 -22.90 18.64 -1.50
N PRO A 120 -23.43 19.85 -1.70
CA PRO A 120 -24.84 20.11 -1.48
C PRO A 120 -25.72 19.13 -2.26
N LYS A 121 -26.92 18.87 -1.73
CA LYS A 121 -27.89 18.00 -2.40
C LYS A 121 -28.22 18.59 -3.77
N TRP A 122 -28.23 17.75 -4.81
CA TRP A 122 -28.50 18.10 -6.21
C TRP A 122 -27.40 18.83 -6.97
N THR A 123 -26.22 19.05 -6.39
CA THR A 123 -25.09 19.57 -7.17
C THR A 123 -24.58 18.52 -8.16
N PRO A 124 -24.39 18.86 -9.46
CA PRO A 124 -23.83 17.93 -10.43
C PRO A 124 -22.42 17.51 -10.02
N LYS A 125 -22.14 16.21 -10.12
CA LYS A 125 -20.85 15.62 -9.76
C LYS A 125 -19.83 15.63 -10.91
N TRP A 126 -20.29 16.03 -12.09
CA TRP A 126 -19.58 16.00 -13.35
C TRP A 126 -19.77 17.34 -14.06
N GLU A 127 -18.68 17.86 -14.63
CA GLU A 127 -18.59 19.09 -15.41
C GLU A 127 -18.08 18.79 -16.82
N GLY A 128 -18.37 19.68 -17.77
CA GLY A 128 -18.04 19.55 -19.19
C GLY A 128 -19.28 19.63 -20.10
N PRO A 129 -19.13 19.34 -21.40
CA PRO A 129 -18.09 18.48 -21.99
C PRO A 129 -16.70 19.13 -22.18
N TYR A 130 -15.65 18.33 -22.02
CA TYR A 130 -14.26 18.67 -22.35
C TYR A 130 -13.74 17.78 -23.49
N ILE A 131 -12.70 18.23 -24.18
CA ILE A 131 -11.97 17.44 -25.17
C ILE A 131 -10.67 16.92 -24.54
N VAL A 132 -10.35 15.65 -24.71
CA VAL A 132 -9.04 15.12 -24.31
C VAL A 132 -7.96 15.71 -25.22
N SER A 133 -7.06 16.51 -24.66
CA SER A 133 -5.98 17.16 -25.41
C SER A 133 -4.74 16.26 -25.49
N GLU A 134 -4.34 15.66 -24.37
CA GLU A 134 -3.16 14.80 -24.29
C GLU A 134 -3.47 13.58 -23.41
N VAL A 135 -2.93 12.42 -23.79
CA VAL A 135 -3.07 11.17 -23.04
C VAL A 135 -1.70 10.64 -22.62
N HIS A 136 -1.54 10.39 -21.31
CA HIS A 136 -0.33 9.79 -20.76
C HIS A 136 -0.49 8.29 -20.47
N PRO A 137 0.56 7.48 -20.68
CA PRO A 137 0.55 6.04 -20.41
C PRO A 137 0.17 5.65 -18.97
N ASN A 138 0.42 6.54 -18.02
CA ASN A 138 0.19 6.31 -16.59
C ASN A 138 -1.28 6.48 -16.16
N GLY A 139 -2.21 6.64 -17.11
CA GLY A 139 -3.64 6.78 -16.84
C GLY A 139 -4.07 8.20 -16.43
N HIS A 140 -3.36 9.20 -16.96
CA HIS A 140 -3.69 10.62 -16.79
C HIS A 140 -3.90 11.28 -18.14
N CYS A 141 -4.76 12.30 -18.20
CA CYS A 141 -4.96 13.13 -19.39
C CYS A 141 -5.04 14.61 -19.04
N ILE A 142 -4.75 15.44 -20.03
CA ILE A 142 -5.02 16.88 -20.01
C ILE A 142 -6.31 17.12 -20.78
N LEU A 143 -7.20 17.93 -20.21
CA LEU A 143 -8.49 18.26 -20.82
C LEU A 143 -8.46 19.69 -21.33
N LEU A 144 -9.02 19.90 -22.52
CA LEU A 144 -9.24 21.21 -23.12
C LEU A 144 -10.72 21.58 -22.97
N ASP A 145 -10.97 22.77 -22.47
CA ASP A 145 -12.29 23.39 -22.47
C ASP A 145 -12.57 23.98 -23.85
N PRO A 146 -13.59 23.48 -24.59
CA PRO A 146 -13.90 23.96 -25.93
C PRO A 146 -14.46 25.38 -25.95
N ASP A 147 -15.08 25.84 -24.86
CA ASP A 147 -15.73 27.15 -24.79
C ASP A 147 -14.73 28.25 -24.42
N HIS A 148 -13.77 27.93 -23.54
CA HIS A 148 -12.79 28.88 -23.01
C HIS A 148 -11.38 28.73 -23.58
N GLY A 149 -11.09 27.63 -24.28
CA GLY A 149 -9.75 27.32 -24.81
C GLY A 149 -8.70 27.06 -23.73
N THR A 150 -9.11 26.93 -22.47
CA THR A 150 -8.21 26.68 -21.34
C THR A 150 -7.99 25.19 -21.14
N THR A 151 -6.76 24.79 -20.86
CA THR A 151 -6.42 23.42 -20.48
C THR A 151 -6.44 23.25 -18.95
N THR A 152 -6.80 22.06 -18.51
CA THR A 152 -6.69 21.67 -17.09
C THR A 152 -5.27 21.22 -16.76
N GLY A 153 -4.96 21.10 -15.47
CA GLY A 153 -3.83 20.26 -15.04
C GLY A 153 -4.05 18.77 -15.37
N PRO A 154 -3.05 17.90 -15.14
CA PRO A 154 -3.19 16.46 -15.37
C PRO A 154 -4.26 15.81 -14.47
N ILE A 155 -5.21 15.10 -15.08
CA ILE A 155 -6.33 14.46 -14.39
C ILE A 155 -6.25 12.94 -14.57
N ASN A 156 -6.43 12.18 -13.49
CA ASN A 156 -6.47 10.73 -13.57
C ASN A 156 -7.77 10.22 -14.22
N PHE A 157 -7.67 9.20 -15.07
CA PHE A 157 -8.79 8.55 -15.77
C PHE A 157 -9.95 8.12 -14.86
N LYS A 158 -9.69 7.86 -13.58
CA LYS A 158 -10.74 7.53 -12.60
C LYS A 158 -11.77 8.65 -12.42
N TYR A 159 -11.36 9.91 -12.66
CA TYR A 159 -12.20 11.11 -12.54
C TYR A 159 -12.73 11.62 -13.87
N VAL A 160 -12.60 10.82 -14.93
CA VAL A 160 -13.05 11.14 -16.28
C VAL A 160 -14.01 10.05 -16.74
N LYS A 161 -15.04 10.42 -17.50
CA LYS A 161 -15.94 9.48 -18.17
C LYS A 161 -16.26 9.97 -19.59
N LYS A 162 -16.44 9.05 -20.53
CA LYS A 162 -16.83 9.40 -21.91
C LYS A 162 -18.19 10.10 -21.91
N TYR A 163 -18.29 11.15 -22.73
CA TYR A 163 -19.54 11.83 -23.03
C TYR A 163 -20.09 11.25 -24.33
N TYR A 164 -21.33 10.79 -24.30
CA TYR A 164 -22.05 10.32 -25.48
C TYR A 164 -23.23 11.27 -25.68
N ALA A 165 -23.27 11.94 -26.83
CA ALA A 165 -24.33 12.87 -27.21
C ALA A 165 -25.60 12.11 -27.64
#